data_AF-A0A1Q5CCE3-F1
#
_entry.id   AF-A0A1Q5CCE3-F1
#
_cell.length_a   1.000
_cell.length_b   1.000
_cell.length_c   1.000
_cell.angle_alpha   90.00
_cell.angle_beta   90.00
_cell.angle_gamma   90.00
#
_symmetry.space_group_name_H-M   'P 1'
#
loop_
_entity.id
_entity.type
_entity.pdbx_description
1 polymer ?
#
loop_
_entity_poly.entity_id
_entity_poly.type
_entity_poly.pdbx_seq_one_letter_code
_entity_poly.pdbx_strand_id
1 'polypeptide(L)'
;MNQGLAERRAAPDAQVAGRLKPLTVDHGSRTGDDVTLLTHYYLVRADDLEQSDAAVQELRDDLGERHTVEYVGPLLPLDFAESADDVPPIPASGTASSRWGW
;
A
#
# COMPACT_ATOMS: atom_id res chain seq x y z
N MET A 1 -10.15 -20.22 15.15
CA MET A 1 -10.78 -20.09 13.82
C MET A 1 -10.08 -19.04 12.93
N ASN A 2 -8.83 -18.62 13.24
CA ASN A 2 -8.13 -17.54 12.52
C ASN A 2 -7.00 -18.02 11.58
N GLN A 3 -6.59 -19.29 11.66
CA GLN A 3 -5.47 -19.82 10.88
C GLN A 3 -5.73 -19.80 9.37
N GLY A 4 -6.92 -20.25 8.93
CA GLY A 4 -7.28 -20.25 7.52
C GLY A 4 -7.49 -18.86 6.91
N LEU A 5 -7.63 -17.81 7.74
CA LEU A 5 -7.74 -16.43 7.27
C LEU A 5 -6.37 -15.77 7.17
N ALA A 6 -5.47 -16.06 8.11
CA ALA A 6 -4.06 -15.66 8.03
C ALA A 6 -3.35 -16.30 6.81
N GLU A 7 -3.62 -17.58 6.52
CA GLU A 7 -3.11 -18.26 5.33
C GLU A 7 -3.64 -17.65 4.03
N ARG A 8 -4.93 -17.26 4.02
CA ARG A 8 -5.54 -16.55 2.88
C ARG A 8 -4.96 -15.16 2.65
N ARG A 9 -4.51 -14.49 3.70
CA ARG A 9 -3.83 -13.18 3.63
C ARG A 9 -2.39 -13.29 3.12
N ALA A 10 -1.69 -14.39 3.38
CA ALA A 10 -0.30 -14.55 2.99
C ALA A 10 -0.09 -14.51 1.46
N ALA A 11 -1.06 -15.00 0.68
CA ALA A 11 -1.00 -14.99 -0.78
C ALA A 11 -1.01 -13.57 -1.37
N PRO A 12 -2.00 -12.69 -1.07
CA PRO A 12 -1.98 -11.32 -1.55
C PRO A 12 -0.80 -10.52 -0.97
N ASP A 13 -0.40 -10.75 0.28
CA ASP A 13 0.78 -10.10 0.88
C ASP A 13 2.07 -10.39 0.10
N ALA A 14 2.32 -11.66 -0.21
CA ALA A 14 3.48 -12.06 -1.01
C ALA A 14 3.42 -11.50 -2.44
N GLN A 15 2.23 -11.43 -3.05
CA GLN A 15 2.05 -10.89 -4.39
C GLN A 15 2.33 -9.38 -4.44
N VAL A 16 1.82 -8.63 -3.45
CA VAL A 16 2.04 -7.18 -3.33
C VAL A 16 3.52 -6.89 -3.05
N ALA A 17 4.10 -7.55 -2.06
CA ALA A 17 5.51 -7.39 -1.73
C ALA A 17 6.42 -7.79 -2.89
N GLY A 18 6.15 -8.90 -3.58
CA GLY A 18 6.97 -9.39 -4.68
C GLY A 18 7.06 -8.43 -5.86
N ARG A 19 6.01 -7.65 -6.13
CA ARG A 19 5.97 -6.71 -7.25
C ARG A 19 6.56 -5.34 -6.92
N LEU A 20 6.24 -4.81 -5.74
CA LEU A 20 6.58 -3.43 -5.38
C LEU A 20 7.93 -3.31 -4.68
N LYS A 21 8.34 -4.29 -3.87
CA LYS A 21 9.62 -4.25 -3.14
C LYS A 21 10.85 -4.02 -4.03
N PRO A 22 10.97 -4.63 -5.24
CA PRO A 22 12.13 -4.41 -6.11
C PRO A 22 12.28 -2.96 -6.60
N LEU A 23 11.23 -2.15 -6.55
CA LEU A 23 11.18 -0.78 -7.05
C LEU A 23 11.40 0.26 -5.93
N THR A 24 11.76 -0.19 -4.72
CA THR A 24 11.69 0.64 -3.52
C THR A 24 13.02 0.65 -2.79
N VAL A 25 13.34 1.80 -2.19
CA VAL A 25 14.50 1.99 -1.30
C VAL A 25 14.27 1.30 0.03
N ASP A 26 13.04 1.40 0.54
CA ASP A 26 12.61 0.77 1.78
C ASP A 26 11.12 0.42 1.71
N HIS A 27 10.68 -0.52 2.54
CA HIS A 27 9.30 -0.98 2.58
C HIS A 27 8.93 -1.54 3.94
N GLY A 28 7.64 -1.49 4.26
CA GLY A 28 7.08 -2.15 5.42
C GLY A 28 5.66 -2.60 5.15
N SER A 29 5.12 -3.40 6.06
CA SER A 29 3.70 -3.73 6.09
C SER A 29 3.18 -3.68 7.51
N ARG A 30 1.90 -3.39 7.64
CA ARG A 30 1.16 -3.45 8.91
C ARG A 30 -0.05 -4.33 8.76
N THR A 31 -0.23 -5.12 9.79
CA THR A 31 -1.44 -5.89 10.03
C THR A 31 -2.19 -5.19 11.14
N GLY A 32 -3.33 -4.59 10.81
CA GLY A 32 -4.26 -4.09 11.83
C GLY A 32 -5.02 -5.24 12.49
N ASP A 33 -5.87 -4.90 13.46
CA ASP A 33 -6.77 -5.87 14.09
C ASP A 33 -7.79 -6.46 13.09
N ASP A 34 -8.05 -5.73 12.00
CA ASP A 34 -8.81 -6.24 10.87
C ASP A 34 -7.95 -7.17 9.98
N VAL A 35 -8.22 -8.45 10.12
CA VAL A 35 -7.65 -9.55 9.36
C VAL A 35 -7.88 -9.47 7.84
N THR A 36 -8.86 -8.68 7.40
CA THR A 36 -9.14 -8.45 5.97
C THR A 36 -8.35 -7.29 5.38
N LEU A 37 -7.74 -6.45 6.22
CA LEU A 37 -6.97 -5.28 5.81
C LEU A 37 -5.46 -5.55 5.88
N LEU A 38 -4.79 -5.24 4.78
CA LEU A 38 -3.34 -5.31 4.65
C LEU A 38 -2.83 -3.97 4.14
N THR A 39 -1.96 -3.33 4.92
CA THR A 39 -1.37 -2.05 4.58
C THR A 39 0.11 -2.25 4.28
N HIS A 40 0.55 -1.72 3.13
CA HIS A 40 1.96 -1.68 2.75
C HIS A 40 2.41 -0.24 2.59
N TYR A 41 3.66 0.01 2.95
CA TYR A 41 4.31 1.30 2.78
C TYR A 41 5.57 1.11 1.96
N TYR A 42 5.81 2.03 1.04
CA TYR A 42 6.94 1.97 0.13
C TYR A 42 7.63 3.33 0.03
N LEU A 43 8.94 3.35 0.27
CA LEU A 43 9.79 4.51 0.02
C LEU A 43 10.42 4.35 -1.36
N VAL A 44 10.11 5.25 -2.28
CA VAL A 44 10.53 5.20 -3.68
C VAL A 44 11.43 6.41 -3.98
N ARG A 45 12.43 6.24 -4.86
CA ARG A 45 13.20 7.40 -5.35
C ARG A 45 12.35 8.23 -6.29
N ALA A 46 12.53 9.54 -6.30
CA ALA A 46 11.76 10.44 -7.16
C ALA A 46 11.83 10.04 -8.65
N ASP A 47 13.01 9.63 -9.12
CA ASP A 47 13.23 9.21 -10.51
C ASP A 47 12.51 7.91 -10.90
N ASP A 48 12.15 7.08 -9.91
CA ASP A 48 11.52 5.77 -10.10
C ASP A 48 9.99 5.82 -9.87
N LEU A 49 9.42 7.00 -9.60
CA LEU A 49 8.00 7.16 -9.28
C LEU A 49 7.08 6.65 -10.39
N GLU A 50 7.32 7.04 -11.64
CA GLU A 50 6.48 6.59 -12.76
C GLU A 50 6.43 5.06 -12.89
N GLN A 51 7.57 4.40 -12.67
CA GLN A 51 7.67 2.95 -12.69
C GLN A 51 6.91 2.32 -11.51
N SER A 52 7.01 2.91 -10.32
CA SER A 52 6.30 2.45 -9.14
C SER A 52 4.78 2.56 -9.31
N ASP A 53 4.30 3.68 -9.85
CA ASP A 53 2.87 3.85 -10.11
C ASP A 53 2.33 2.90 -11.17
N ALA A 54 3.11 2.63 -12.23
CA ALA A 54 2.76 1.62 -13.22
C ALA A 54 2.59 0.23 -12.57
N ALA A 55 3.50 -0.14 -11.66
CA ALA A 55 3.41 -1.40 -10.93
C ALA A 55 2.21 -1.46 -9.97
N VAL A 56 1.82 -0.33 -9.38
CA VAL A 56 0.58 -0.23 -8.57
C VAL A 56 -0.65 -0.41 -9.46
N GLN A 57 -0.67 0.19 -10.65
CA GLN A 57 -1.79 0.03 -11.58
C GLN A 57 -1.91 -1.42 -12.05
N GLU A 58 -0.81 -2.07 -12.44
CA GLU A 58 -0.82 -3.51 -12.78
C GLU A 58 -1.34 -4.37 -11.62
N LEU A 59 -0.94 -4.05 -10.40
CA LEU A 59 -1.41 -4.76 -9.21
C LEU A 59 -2.92 -4.54 -8.98
N ARG A 60 -3.44 -3.35 -9.24
CA ARG A 60 -4.87 -3.06 -9.22
C ARG A 60 -5.62 -3.85 -10.27
N ASP A 61 -5.08 -3.97 -11.47
CA ASP A 61 -5.71 -4.73 -12.55
C ASP A 61 -5.75 -6.23 -12.20
N ASP A 62 -4.67 -6.76 -11.60
CA ASP A 62 -4.57 -8.19 -11.24
C ASP A 62 -5.38 -8.58 -9.99
N LEU A 63 -5.45 -7.69 -8.99
CA LEU A 63 -6.11 -7.97 -7.70
C LEU A 63 -7.51 -7.37 -7.60
N GLY A 64 -7.81 -6.34 -8.37
CA GLY A 64 -9.02 -5.50 -8.26
C GLY A 64 -10.32 -6.25 -8.47
N GLU A 65 -10.29 -7.39 -9.18
CA GLU A 65 -11.47 -8.25 -9.32
C GLU A 65 -11.86 -8.96 -8.01
N ARG A 66 -10.89 -9.17 -7.10
CA ARG A 66 -11.06 -9.95 -5.87
C ARG A 66 -10.84 -9.17 -4.59
N HIS A 67 -10.12 -8.04 -4.66
CA HIS A 67 -9.72 -7.23 -3.51
C HIS A 67 -9.88 -5.75 -3.85
N THR A 68 -10.23 -4.94 -2.85
CA THR A 68 -10.16 -3.48 -2.99
C THR A 68 -8.72 -3.04 -2.74
N VAL A 69 -8.14 -2.28 -3.67
CA VAL A 69 -6.76 -1.79 -3.58
C VAL A 69 -6.77 -0.26 -3.50
N GLU A 70 -6.51 0.25 -2.31
CA GLU A 70 -6.38 1.68 -2.04
C GLU A 70 -4.91 2.10 -2.16
N TYR A 71 -4.65 3.23 -2.84
CA TYR A 71 -3.30 3.77 -3.04
C TYR A 71 -3.30 5.24 -2.63
N VAL A 72 -2.44 5.58 -1.68
CA VAL A 72 -2.24 6.94 -1.18
C VAL A 72 -0.79 7.33 -1.47
N GLY A 73 -0.59 8.17 -2.48
CA GLY A 73 0.73 8.64 -2.88
C GLY A 73 0.76 9.40 -4.20
N PRO A 74 1.94 9.94 -4.57
CA PRO A 74 3.15 10.01 -3.74
C PRO A 74 2.98 10.97 -2.55
N LEU A 75 3.44 10.55 -1.36
CA LEU A 75 3.47 11.36 -0.13
C LEU A 75 4.91 11.81 0.17
N LEU A 76 5.07 12.82 1.02
CA LEU A 76 6.40 13.26 1.42
C LEU A 76 7.03 12.25 2.40
N PRO A 77 8.36 12.08 2.42
CA PRO A 77 9.01 11.08 3.27
C PRO A 77 8.76 11.23 4.78
N LEU A 78 8.40 12.43 5.27
CA LEU A 78 8.01 12.61 6.67
C LEU A 78 6.77 11.77 7.04
N ASP A 79 5.81 11.64 6.13
CA ASP A 79 4.60 10.82 6.35
C ASP A 79 4.94 9.33 6.44
N PHE A 80 6.02 8.87 5.79
CA PHE A 80 6.51 7.49 5.87
C PHE A 80 7.08 7.15 7.25
N ALA A 81 7.76 8.10 7.90
CA ALA A 81 8.32 7.93 9.24
C ALA A 81 7.24 7.92 10.33
N GLU A 82 6.17 8.72 10.17
CA GLU A 82 5.04 8.73 11.12
C GLU A 82 4.11 7.51 10.96
N SER A 83 3.97 6.99 9.74
CA SER A 83 3.18 5.78 9.44
C SER A 83 3.71 4.50 10.10
N ALA A 84 4.98 4.51 10.54
CA ALA A 84 5.59 3.39 11.25
C ALA A 84 5.05 3.22 12.69
N ASP A 85 4.57 4.30 13.32
CA ASP A 85 4.14 4.28 14.73
C ASP A 85 2.66 4.63 14.94
N ASP A 86 2.01 5.45 14.10
CA ASP A 86 0.59 5.75 14.27
C ASP A 86 -0.02 6.28 12.96
N VAL A 87 -1.00 5.56 12.41
CA VAL A 87 -1.85 6.12 11.35
C VAL A 87 -3.12 6.59 12.06
N PRO A 88 -3.31 7.90 12.27
CA PRO A 88 -4.58 8.39 12.80
C PRO A 88 -5.71 8.07 11.81
N PRO A 89 -6.95 7.88 12.28
CA PRO A 89 -8.10 7.70 11.39
C PRO A 89 -8.16 8.89 10.43
N ILE A 90 -8.20 8.59 9.13
CA ILE A 90 -8.20 9.59 8.05
C ILE A 90 -9.32 10.60 8.34
N PRO A 91 -9.02 11.90 8.56
CA PRO A 91 -10.06 12.90 8.67
C PRO A 91 -10.77 13.00 7.32
N ALA A 92 -12.10 12.86 7.34
CA ALA A 92 -12.91 13.23 6.19
C ALA A 92 -12.63 14.70 5.85
N SER A 93 -12.20 14.93 4.60
CA SER A 93 -11.97 16.24 3.98
C SER A 93 -10.62 16.90 4.25
N GLY A 94 -9.71 16.70 3.30
CA GLY A 94 -8.58 17.57 3.00
C GLY A 94 -8.01 17.17 1.65
N THR A 95 -8.34 17.91 0.60
CA THR A 95 -7.95 17.68 -0.80
C THR A 95 -6.43 17.77 -0.98
N ALA A 96 -5.71 16.70 -0.65
CA ALA A 96 -4.45 16.41 -1.30
C ALA A 96 -4.81 15.86 -2.69
N SER A 97 -4.76 16.74 -3.70
CA SER A 97 -5.01 16.34 -5.08
C SER A 97 -3.94 15.33 -5.49
N SER A 98 -4.27 14.04 -5.36
CA SER A 98 -3.48 13.01 -6.01
C SER A 98 -3.58 13.26 -7.50
N ARG A 99 -2.47 13.06 -8.22
CA ARG A 99 -2.49 13.07 -9.70
C ARG A 99 -3.46 12.04 -10.31
N TRP A 100 -3.94 11.11 -9.48
CA TRP A 100 -4.92 10.09 -9.82
C TRP A 100 -6.38 10.48 -9.53
N GLY A 101 -6.62 11.71 -9.04
CA GLY A 101 -7.95 12.27 -8.81
C GLY A 101 -8.69 11.61 -7.64
N TRP A 102 -8.62 12.24 -6.46
CA TRP A 102 -9.56 12.05 -5.36
C TRP A 102 -9.98 13.42 -4.83
#